data_AF-A0A7Y8LA92-F1
#
_entry.id   AF-A0A7Y8LA92-F1
#
_cell.length_a   1.000
_cell.length_b   1.000
_cell.length_c   1.000
_cell.angle_alpha   90.00
_cell.angle_beta   90.00
_cell.angle_gamma   90.00
#
_symmetry.space_group_name_H-M   'P 1'
#
loop_
_entity.id
_entity.type
_entity.pdbx_description
1 polymer ?
#
loop_
_entity_poly.entity_id
_entity_poly.type
_entity_poly.pdbx_seq_one_letter_code
_entity_poly.pdbx_strand_id
1 'polypeptide(L)' 'MIGASWALAFLGGLYFATLLYNLGFFYMFLGFILGSFCGIFFIVIFEFMLLQILKFKESQKQTKLLEQILSNCSK' A
#
# COMPACT_ATOMS: atom_id res chain seq x y z
N MET A 1 -6.02 -5.70 2.02
CA MET A 1 -4.56 -5.89 1.94
C MET A 1 -3.81 -4.70 2.53
N ILE A 2 -4.07 -3.46 2.11
CA ILE A 2 -3.44 -2.24 2.70
C ILE A 2 -3.55 -2.19 4.23
N GLY A 3 -4.74 -2.45 4.79
CA GLY A 3 -4.92 -2.48 6.25
C GLY A 3 -4.09 -3.55 6.97
N ALA A 4 -3.87 -4.72 6.33
CA ALA A 4 -3.00 -5.76 6.89
C ALA A 4 -1.52 -5.34 6.85
N SER A 5 -1.10 -4.60 5.83
CA SER A 5 0.26 -4.05 5.74
C SER A 5 0.52 -2.96 6.78
N TRP A 6 -0.48 -2.12 7.07
CA TRP A 6 -0.43 -1.19 8.20
C TRP A 6 -0.34 -1.89 9.54
N ALA A 7 -1.14 -2.94 9.76
CA ALA A 7 -1.05 -3.75 10.96
C ALA A 7 0.33 -4.40 11.10
N LEU A 8 0.90 -4.90 9.99
CA LEU A 8 2.24 -5.48 9.97
C LEU A 8 3.32 -4.44 10.29
N ALA A 9 3.22 -3.22 9.76
CA ALA A 9 4.14 -2.12 10.07
C ALA A 9 4.11 -1.80 11.57
N PHE A 10 2.90 -1.65 12.12
CA PHE A 10 2.72 -1.34 13.54
C PHE A 10 3.21 -2.45 14.46
N LEU A 11 2.88 -3.71 14.15
CA LEU A 11 3.32 -4.87 14.91
C LEU A 11 4.83 -5.08 14.83
N GLY A 12 5.43 -4.91 13.64
CA GLY A 12 6.88 -4.96 13.45
C GLY A 12 7.59 -3.89 14.27
N GLY A 13 7.07 -2.66 14.25
CA GLY A 13 7.56 -1.57 15.09
C GLY A 13 7.45 -1.88 16.58
N LEU A 14 6.28 -2.32 17.07
CA LEU A 14 6.08 -2.67 18.48
C LEU A 14 6.99 -3.81 18.93
N TYR A 15 7.20 -4.82 18.10
CA TYR A 15 8.08 -5.94 18.41
C TYR A 15 9.53 -5.48 18.60
N PHE A 16 10.06 -4.67 17.69
CA PHE A 16 11.43 -4.14 17.84
C PHE A 16 11.55 -3.12 18.97
N ALA A 17 10.50 -2.32 19.21
CA ALA A 17 10.45 -1.39 20.33
C ALA A 17 10.52 -2.12 21.67
N THR A 18 9.78 -3.21 21.84
CA THR A 18 9.81 -4.03 23.06
C THR A 18 11.14 -4.76 23.24
N LEU A 19 11.75 -5.24 22.15
CA LEU A 19 13.08 -5.85 22.17
C LEU A 19 14.17 -4.89 22.65
N LEU A 20 14.11 -3.62 22.23
CA LEU A 20 15.09 -2.58 22.57
C LEU A 20 14.69 -1.73 23.78
N TYR A 21 13.58 -2.06 24.46
CA TYR A 21 13.07 -1.29 25.59
C TYR A 21 14.11 -1.12 26.71
N ASN A 22 14.87 -2.18 26.99
CA ASN A 22 15.86 -2.20 28.07
C ASN A 22 17.11 -1.33 27.78
N LEU A 23 17.32 -0.92 26.53
CA LEU A 23 18.43 -0.02 26.15
C LEU A 23 18.08 1.46 26.37
N GLY A 24 16.81 1.76 26.68
CA GLY A 24 16.31 3.10 26.94
C GLY A 24 15.37 3.63 25.85
N PHE A 25 14.69 4.73 26.17
CA PHE A 25 13.63 5.30 25.34
C PHE A 25 14.08 5.65 23.91
N PHE A 26 15.30 6.16 23.75
CA PHE A 26 15.84 6.50 22.43
C PHE A 26 15.97 5.29 21.51
N TYR A 27 16.50 4.17 22.04
CA TYR A 27 16.66 2.94 21.28
C TYR A 27 15.33 2.24 21.01
N MET A 28 14.37 2.34 21.92
CA MET A 28 12.99 1.88 21.70
C MET A 28 12.36 2.60 20.49
N PHE A 29 12.50 3.93 20.40
CA PHE A 29 11.96 4.71 19.29
C PHE A 29 12.64 4.37 17.95
N LEU A 30 13.98 4.25 17.95
CA LEU A 30 14.73 3.77 16.79
C LEU A 30 14.31 2.37 16.36
N GLY A 31 14.10 1.47 17.32
CA GLY A 31 13.57 0.13 17.10
C GLY A 31 12.22 0.13 16.43
N PHE A 32 11.31 0.97 16.91
CA PHE A 32 9.97 1.10 16.33
C PHE A 32 10.04 1.51 14.85
N ILE A 33 10.85 2.51 14.54
CA ILE A 33 11.05 2.98 13.17
C ILE A 33 11.66 1.87 12.30
N LEU A 34 12.72 1.23 12.79
CA LEU A 34 13.42 0.14 12.09
C LEU A 34 12.50 -1.05 11.82
N GLY A 35 11.74 -1.49 12.82
CA GLY A 35 10.79 -2.59 12.70
C GLY A 35 9.59 -2.28 11.80
N SER A 36 9.20 -1.01 11.70
CA SER A 36 8.09 -0.59 10.85
C SER A 36 8.42 -0.62 9.35
N PHE A 37 9.70 -0.55 8.96
CA PHE A 37 10.10 -0.52 7.54
C PHE A 37 9.60 -1.74 6.75
N CYS A 38 9.64 -2.94 7.34
CA CYS A 38 9.14 -4.14 6.67
C CYS A 38 7.67 -4.01 6.27
N GLY A 39 6.82 -3.48 7.17
CA GLY A 39 5.40 -3.29 6.85
C GLY A 39 5.18 -2.16 5.86
N ILE A 40 5.92 -1.05 5.99
CA ILE A 40 5.84 0.10 5.06
C ILE A 40 6.21 -0.32 3.63
N PHE A 41 7.22 -1.17 3.47
CA PHE A 41 7.59 -1.74 2.17
C PHE A 41 6.40 -2.44 1.49
N PHE A 42 5.66 -3.27 2.23
CA PHE A 42 4.46 -3.93 1.70
C PHE A 42 3.32 -2.95 1.41
N ILE A 43 3.14 -1.88 2.20
CA ILE A 43 2.14 -0.84 1.92
C ILE A 43 2.38 -0.27 0.51
N VAL A 44 3.60 0.14 0.22
CA VAL A 44 3.96 0.76 -1.07
C VAL A 44 3.72 -0.20 -2.23
N ILE A 45 4.13 -1.47 -2.11
CA ILE A 45 3.92 -2.48 -3.15
C ILE A 45 2.43 -2.68 -3.42
N PHE A 46 1.61 -2.84 -2.38
CA PHE A 46 0.19 -3.08 -2.58
C PHE A 46 -0.54 -1.85 -3.10
N GLU A 47 -0.19 -0.64 -2.65
CA GLU A 47 -0.73 0.59 -3.23
C GLU A 47 -0.38 0.69 -4.71
N PHE A 48 0.88 0.41 -5.08
CA PHE A 48 1.31 0.42 -6.47
C PHE A 48 0.53 -0.58 -7.31
N MET A 49 0.38 -1.83 -6.85
CA MET A 49 -0.43 -2.84 -7.55
C MET A 49 -1.88 -2.41 -7.72
N LEU A 50 -2.48 -1.82 -6.68
CA LEU A 50 -3.87 -1.40 -6.70
C LEU A 50 -4.09 -0.26 -7.69
N LEU A 51 -3.16 0.70 -7.75
CA LEU A 51 -3.16 1.77 -8.75
C LEU A 51 -3.08 1.22 -10.18
N GLN A 52 -2.25 0.21 -10.43
CA GLN A 52 -2.14 -0.41 -11.76
C GLN A 52 -3.44 -1.12 -12.18
N ILE A 53 -4.07 -1.84 -11.25
CA ILE A 53 -5.36 -2.51 -11.50
C ILE A 53 -6.45 -1.47 -11.81
N LEU A 54 -6.51 -0.39 -11.03
CA LEU A 54 -7.48 0.69 -11.25
C LEU A 54 -7.27 1.34 -12.62
N LYS A 55 -6.02 1.67 -12.96
CA LYS A 55 -5.67 2.28 -14.25
C LYS A 55 -6.05 1.39 -15.43
N PHE A 56 -5.80 0.08 -15.33
CA PHE A 56 -6.20 -0.87 -16.36
C PHE A 56 -7.73 -0.94 -16.52
N LYS A 57 -8.45 -1.01 -15.41
CA LYS A 57 -9.92 -1.05 -15.40
C LYS A 57 -10.52 0.24 -15.97
N GLU A 58 -9.93 1.37 -15.66
CA GLU A 58 -10.34 2.67 -16.20
C GLU A 58 -10.09 2.78 -17.70
N SER A 59 -8.91 2.34 -18.18
CA SER A 59 -8.62 2.28 -19.61
C SER A 59 -9.63 1.41 -20.37
N GLN A 60 -9.98 0.23 -19.85
CA GLN A 60 -11.02 -0.60 -20.48
C GLN A 60 -12.40 0.07 -20.50
N LYS A 61 -12.77 0.80 -19.44
CA LYS A 61 -14.02 1.56 -19.42
C LYS A 61 -14.01 2.66 -20.49
N GLN A 62 -12.90 3.39 -20.63
CA GLN A 62 -12.75 4.44 -21.64
C GLN A 62 -12.84 3.88 -23.05
N THR A 63 -12.20 2.74 -23.34
CA THR A 63 -12.30 2.08 -24.66
C THR A 63 -13.73 1.67 -24.99
N LYS A 64 -14.45 1.05 -24.05
CA LYS A 64 -15.87 0.69 -24.26
C LYS A 64 -16.75 1.91 -24.52
N LEU A 65 -16.50 3.01 -23.80
CA LEU A 65 -17.26 4.25 -23.96
C LEU A 65 -17.00 4.87 -25.34
N LEU A 66 -15.76 4.82 -25.81
CA LEU A 66 -15.38 5.28 -27.15
C LEU A 66 -16.05 4.45 -28.25
N GLU A 67 -16.07 3.11 -28.12
CA GLU A 67 -16.75 2.21 -29.05
C GLU A 67 -18.26 2.50 -29.13
N GLN A 68 -18.91 2.75 -27.98
CA GLN A 68 -20.32 3.12 -27.92
C GLN A 68 -20.59 4.44 -28.65
N ILE A 69 -19.76 5.47 -28.44
CA ILE A 69 -19.90 6.76 -29.13
C ILE A 69 -19.74 6.58 -30.65
N LEU A 70 -18.71 5.85 -31.10
CA LEU A 70 -18.50 5.57 -32.52
C LEU A 70 -19.69 4.85 -33.15
N SER A 71 -20.24 3.83 -32.47
CA SER A 71 -21.40 3.08 -32.97
C SER A 71 -22.67 3.91 -33.06
N ASN A 72 -22.85 4.90 -32.17
CA ASN A 72 -23.99 5.81 -32.17
C ASN A 72 -23.84 6.96 -33.17
N CYS A 73 -22.62 7.41 -33.47
CA CYS A 73 -22.37 8.42 -34.51
C CYS A 73 -22.40 7.86 -35.94
N SER A 74 -22.20 6.54 -36.11
CA SER A 74 -22.28 5.86 -37.41
C SER A 74 -23.71 5.42 -37.79
N LYS A 75 -24.70 5.67 -36.93
CA LYS A 75 -26.13 5.47 -37.19
C LYS A 75 -26.81 6.80 -37.46
#